data_AF-A0A8B7BP50-F1
#
_entry.id   AF-A0A8B7BP50-F1
#
_cell.length_a   1.000
_cell.length_b   1.000
_cell.length_c   1.000
_cell.angle_alpha   90.00
_cell.angle_beta   90.00
_cell.angle_gamma   90.00
#
_symmetry.space_group_name_H-M   'P 1'
#
loop_
_entity.id
_entity.type
_entity.pdbx_description
1 polymer ?
#
loop_
_entity_poly.entity_id
_entity_poly.type
_entity_poly.pdbx_seq_one_letter_code
_entity_poly.pdbx_strand_id
1 'polypeptide(L)'
;MEASQLTVATAFSDSDNGSSVCFGDAVPAPADSAAADLEAFRRLSDNLGSVFQSPDFEFCADARIAVAGSPPREVGAHRCVLSARSPFFREVFAKREKGAPAKLELRELVRDFEVGYEALVAVVGYLYSGRVGPLPRVVCTCVDEECSHGGCRPAVDFTLEVLYASFTFQISELVNLFQRHLLDILEKVAIDDIPAILNVAKLCSKSCAKLLTKCIEIIVKSDLDTVTLDKALPPDIVKQIIDSRLSFGLVGPESRDFPDKHAKRIHRALDSDDVELVRMLLKEGHTSLDDSYALHYAVAHCDSKITTELLDLGLADVNHRNPRGYTVLHIAAMRKEPKIIVSLLTKGARPSDLTLDGRKALQISKRLTKSVDYNRYTEEGKASPKDRLCIEILEQAERRYPQIGEASVSLAMAGDDLRGRLLYLENRVALAKVLFPTEAKVAMDIAQVDGTLEFTLGCTPNRSTTNQKTSVDLNETPFKIKDEHLARMRALSRTVELGKRFFPRCSEVLNKIMDDDYSELTSLGQDASEEKRKRYLELQDVLTKAFSEDKEEFDRSTMSSSSSTSRSRK
;
A
#
# COMPACT_ATOMS: atom_id res chain seq x y z
N MET A 1 -34.19 -13.96 13.01
CA MET A 1 -33.40 -15.16 12.68
C MET A 1 -31.97 -14.70 12.54
N GLU A 2 -31.24 -14.81 13.64
CA GLU A 2 -29.81 -14.47 13.71
C GLU A 2 -29.02 -15.58 13.00
N ALA A 3 -28.12 -15.18 12.10
CA ALA A 3 -27.14 -16.08 11.50
C ALA A 3 -25.78 -15.79 12.14
N SER A 4 -25.37 -16.68 13.03
CA SER A 4 -24.09 -16.68 13.72
C SER A 4 -22.92 -16.75 12.73
N GLN A 5 -22.07 -15.73 12.71
CA GLN A 5 -20.73 -15.80 12.11
C GLN A 5 -19.73 -16.28 13.17
N LEU A 6 -19.41 -17.57 13.12
CA LEU A 6 -18.32 -18.19 13.87
C LEU A 6 -16.99 -17.87 13.17
N THR A 7 -16.32 -16.79 13.58
CA THR A 7 -14.90 -16.58 13.27
C THR A 7 -14.05 -17.51 14.14
N VAL A 8 -13.45 -18.53 13.52
CA VAL A 8 -12.44 -19.39 14.14
C VAL A 8 -11.17 -18.57 14.35
N ALA A 9 -10.98 -18.04 15.55
CA ALA A 9 -9.69 -17.52 15.99
C ALA A 9 -8.81 -18.71 16.38
N THR A 10 -7.85 -19.07 15.53
CA THR A 10 -6.80 -20.03 15.90
C THR A 10 -5.90 -19.40 16.96
N ALA A 11 -6.05 -19.83 18.21
CA ALA A 11 -5.15 -19.47 19.30
C ALA A 11 -3.78 -20.15 19.05
N PHE A 12 -2.70 -19.37 19.08
CA PHE A 12 -1.32 -19.83 18.86
C PHE A 12 -0.68 -20.50 20.09
N SER A 13 -1.46 -21.11 20.96
CA SER A 13 -0.98 -21.54 22.28
C SER A 13 -1.15 -23.03 22.51
N ASP A 14 -0.40 -23.84 21.76
CA ASP A 14 -0.02 -25.19 22.19
C ASP A 14 1.50 -25.27 22.23
N SER A 15 2.05 -25.05 23.42
CA SER A 15 3.45 -25.33 23.74
C SER A 15 3.50 -26.26 24.95
N ASP A 16 3.23 -27.53 24.70
CA ASP A 16 3.76 -28.61 25.52
C ASP A 16 5.20 -28.89 25.05
N ASN A 17 6.17 -28.35 25.78
CA ASN A 17 7.52 -28.91 25.79
C ASN A 17 8.26 -28.45 27.04
N GLY A 18 8.32 -29.33 28.04
CA GLY A 18 9.19 -29.16 29.19
C GLY A 18 10.65 -29.31 28.79
N SER A 19 11.38 -28.20 28.70
CA SER A 19 12.84 -28.20 28.73
C SER A 19 13.31 -28.05 30.17
N SER A 20 13.64 -29.19 30.80
CA SER A 20 14.34 -29.22 32.08
C SER A 20 15.76 -28.71 31.87
N VAL A 21 16.09 -27.57 32.48
CA VAL A 21 17.47 -27.13 32.65
C VAL A 21 18.04 -27.95 33.81
N CYS A 22 18.81 -28.99 33.52
CA CYS A 22 19.46 -29.80 34.54
C CYS A 22 20.51 -28.95 35.29
N PHE A 23 20.17 -28.50 36.50
CA PHE A 23 21.16 -28.21 37.53
C PHE A 23 21.49 -29.51 38.27
N GLY A 24 22.78 -29.73 38.50
CA GLY A 24 23.30 -30.96 39.09
C GLY A 24 22.74 -31.29 40.47
N ASP A 25 22.60 -32.59 40.71
CA ASP A 25 22.34 -33.29 41.97
C ASP A 25 21.37 -32.59 42.95
N ALA A 26 20.07 -32.70 42.66
CA ALA A 26 19.03 -32.48 43.66
C ALA A 26 18.16 -33.74 43.80
N VAL A 27 18.02 -34.20 45.05
CA VAL A 27 17.12 -35.26 45.52
C VAL A 27 15.70 -35.01 44.97
N PRO A 28 14.96 -36.04 44.48
CA PRO A 28 13.64 -35.81 43.90
C PRO A 28 12.69 -35.29 44.97
N ALA A 29 12.24 -34.05 44.78
CA ALA A 29 11.24 -33.41 45.62
C ALA A 29 9.86 -34.08 45.41
N PRO A 30 8.99 -34.15 46.44
CA PRO A 30 7.68 -34.77 46.34
C PRO A 30 6.82 -34.10 45.26
N ALA A 31 6.01 -34.87 44.53
CA ALA A 31 5.25 -34.40 43.36
C ALA A 31 4.39 -33.14 43.61
N ASP A 32 3.89 -32.95 44.83
CA ASP A 32 3.13 -31.76 45.24
C ASP A 32 3.97 -30.47 45.28
N SER A 33 5.27 -30.57 45.57
CA SER A 33 6.19 -29.42 45.56
C SER A 33 6.54 -28.97 44.15
N ALA A 34 6.72 -29.91 43.22
CA ALA A 34 6.97 -29.61 41.81
C ALA A 34 5.77 -28.91 41.15
N ALA A 35 4.54 -29.29 41.51
CA ALA A 35 3.33 -28.63 41.04
C ALA A 35 3.20 -27.19 41.56
N ALA A 36 3.54 -26.96 42.84
CA ALA A 36 3.54 -25.62 43.44
C ALA A 36 4.60 -24.70 42.81
N ASP A 37 5.79 -25.23 42.53
CA ASP A 37 6.88 -24.50 41.88
C ASP A 37 6.52 -24.13 40.43
N LEU A 38 5.91 -25.05 39.67
CA LEU A 38 5.43 -24.77 38.32
C LEU A 38 4.39 -23.64 38.31
N GLU A 39 3.43 -23.65 39.24
CA GLU A 39 2.44 -22.58 39.36
C GLU A 39 3.10 -21.25 39.78
N ALA A 40 4.09 -21.28 40.66
CA ALA A 40 4.85 -20.08 41.04
C ALA A 40 5.61 -19.49 39.85
N PHE A 41 6.27 -20.32 39.03
CA PHE A 41 6.95 -19.87 37.81
C PHE A 41 5.97 -19.36 36.75
N ARG A 42 4.79 -19.98 36.62
CA ARG A 42 3.73 -19.51 35.72
C ARG A 42 3.28 -18.11 36.13
N ARG A 43 2.99 -17.90 37.41
CA ARG A 43 2.63 -16.58 37.97
C ARG A 43 3.74 -15.55 37.80
N LEU A 44 5.00 -15.95 37.97
CA LEU A 44 6.13 -15.06 37.71
C LEU A 44 6.18 -14.64 36.23
N SER A 45 5.98 -15.58 35.31
CA SER A 45 5.93 -15.31 33.87
C SER A 45 4.76 -14.39 33.49
N ASP A 46 3.59 -14.61 34.09
CA ASP A 46 2.41 -13.75 33.94
C ASP A 46 2.69 -12.32 34.43
N ASN A 47 3.31 -12.18 35.60
CA ASN A 47 3.66 -10.90 36.18
C ASN A 47 4.74 -10.17 35.37
N LEU A 48 5.79 -10.86 34.92
CA LEU A 48 6.83 -10.28 34.06
C LEU A 48 6.25 -9.83 32.72
N GLY A 49 5.38 -10.63 32.11
CA GLY A 49 4.66 -10.24 30.90
C GLY A 49 3.77 -9.00 31.12
N SER A 50 3.06 -8.94 32.24
CA SER A 50 2.23 -7.78 32.60
C SER A 50 3.06 -6.52 32.85
N VAL A 51 4.21 -6.67 33.50
CA VAL A 51 5.16 -5.58 33.73
C VAL A 51 5.69 -5.02 32.42
N PHE A 52 6.04 -5.88 31.44
CA PHE A 52 6.51 -5.44 30.12
C PHE A 52 5.47 -4.61 29.35
N GLN A 53 4.19 -4.87 29.58
CA GLN A 53 3.07 -4.14 28.96
C GLN A 53 2.65 -2.88 29.74
N SER A 54 3.22 -2.65 30.93
CA SER A 54 2.86 -1.52 31.79
C SER A 54 3.38 -0.19 31.23
N PRO A 55 2.61 0.91 31.30
CA PRO A 55 3.09 2.24 30.93
C PRO A 55 4.29 2.71 31.78
N ASP A 56 4.41 2.22 33.02
CA ASP A 56 5.50 2.56 33.94
C ASP A 56 6.79 1.75 33.68
N PHE A 57 6.77 0.82 32.73
CA PHE A 57 7.87 -0.10 32.46
C PHE A 57 9.18 0.62 32.12
N GLU A 58 9.10 1.73 31.38
CA GLU A 58 10.28 2.51 30.97
C GLU A 58 11.08 3.07 32.16
N PHE A 59 10.43 3.30 33.30
CA PHE A 59 11.09 3.80 34.50
C PHE A 59 12.03 2.77 35.13
N CYS A 60 11.68 1.48 35.01
CA CYS A 60 12.44 0.39 35.62
C CYS A 60 13.46 -0.26 34.66
N ALA A 61 13.43 0.09 33.37
CA ALA A 61 14.32 -0.47 32.36
C ALA A 61 15.78 -0.02 32.54
N ASP A 62 16.71 -0.98 32.62
CA ASP A 62 18.16 -0.73 32.76
C ASP A 62 18.94 -0.98 31.45
N ALA A 63 18.24 -1.36 30.38
CA ALA A 63 18.70 -1.40 29.01
C ALA A 63 17.63 -0.86 28.06
N ARG A 64 18.08 -0.34 26.91
CA ARG A 64 17.20 0.15 25.83
C ARG A 64 17.75 -0.30 24.48
N ILE A 65 16.87 -0.81 23.63
CA ILE A 65 17.19 -1.20 22.26
C ILE A 65 16.51 -0.21 21.33
N ALA A 66 17.29 0.66 20.69
CA ALA A 66 16.80 1.64 19.73
C ALA A 66 16.56 0.97 18.37
N VAL A 67 15.40 1.26 17.78
CA VAL A 67 15.00 0.81 16.46
C VAL A 67 15.00 2.02 15.54
N ALA A 68 15.72 1.91 14.43
CA ALA A 68 15.76 2.96 13.42
C ALA A 68 14.34 3.24 12.90
N GLY A 69 13.99 4.52 12.82
CA GLY A 69 12.65 4.96 12.44
C GLY A 69 12.54 6.48 12.50
N SER A 70 11.40 7.01 12.04
CA SER A 70 11.08 8.44 12.11
C SER A 70 9.67 8.63 12.67
N PRO A 71 9.51 8.92 13.98
CA PRO A 71 10.57 9.09 14.99
C PRO A 71 11.24 7.76 15.39
N PRO A 72 12.50 7.78 15.86
CA PRO A 72 13.15 6.59 16.42
C PRO A 72 12.38 6.09 17.63
N ARG A 73 12.18 4.78 17.72
CA ARG A 73 11.47 4.13 18.83
C ARG A 73 12.46 3.30 19.64
N GLU A 74 12.27 3.23 20.94
CA GLU A 74 13.12 2.44 21.84
C GLU A 74 12.28 1.36 22.53
N VAL A 75 12.84 0.16 22.68
CA VAL A 75 12.27 -0.91 23.51
C VAL A 75 13.09 -1.01 24.78
N GLY A 76 12.47 -0.69 25.92
CA GLY A 76 13.07 -0.89 27.24
C GLY A 76 13.23 -2.38 27.55
N ALA A 77 14.21 -2.72 28.38
CA ALA A 77 14.39 -4.08 28.88
C ALA A 77 15.17 -4.11 30.20
N HIS A 78 15.07 -5.24 30.89
CA HIS A 78 15.86 -5.60 32.05
C HIS A 78 16.99 -6.53 31.62
N ARG A 79 18.24 -6.13 31.82
CA ARG A 79 19.44 -6.92 31.48
C ARG A 79 19.40 -8.31 32.11
N CYS A 80 18.91 -8.42 33.35
CA CYS A 80 18.81 -9.70 34.05
C CYS A 80 17.84 -10.67 33.36
N VAL A 81 16.67 -10.20 32.90
CA VAL A 81 15.68 -11.02 32.21
C VAL A 81 16.22 -11.48 30.86
N LEU A 82 16.74 -10.57 30.05
CA LEU A 82 17.30 -10.91 28.74
C LEU A 82 18.51 -11.85 28.86
N SER A 83 19.44 -11.59 29.78
CA SER A 83 20.63 -12.45 29.99
C SER A 83 20.27 -13.84 30.51
N ALA A 84 19.19 -13.96 31.29
CA ALA A 84 18.72 -15.24 31.78
C ALA A 84 18.15 -16.11 30.66
N ARG A 85 17.45 -15.47 29.70
CA ARG A 85 16.66 -16.16 28.66
C ARG A 85 17.30 -16.18 27.27
N SER A 86 18.42 -15.48 27.08
CA SER A 86 19.16 -15.43 25.82
C SER A 86 20.68 -15.43 26.09
N PRO A 87 21.41 -16.45 25.59
CA PRO A 87 22.87 -16.47 25.66
C PRO A 87 23.50 -15.27 24.94
N PHE A 88 22.90 -14.84 23.82
CA PHE A 88 23.33 -13.66 23.08
C PHE A 88 23.32 -12.41 23.97
N PHE A 89 22.20 -12.10 24.62
CA PHE A 89 22.12 -10.92 25.49
C PHE A 89 23.04 -11.02 26.70
N ARG A 90 23.23 -12.23 27.25
CA ARG A 90 24.20 -12.46 28.33
C ARG A 90 25.60 -12.05 27.93
N GLU A 91 26.05 -12.43 26.73
CA GLU A 91 27.36 -12.03 26.20
C GLU A 91 27.44 -10.54 25.87
N VAL A 92 26.39 -9.98 25.27
CA VAL A 92 26.32 -8.54 24.92
C VAL A 92 26.46 -7.68 26.17
N PHE A 93 25.77 -8.04 27.25
CA PHE A 93 25.83 -7.27 28.51
C PHE A 93 27.08 -7.55 29.33
N ALA A 94 27.68 -8.75 29.24
CA ALA A 94 28.94 -9.06 29.92
C ALA A 94 30.12 -8.23 29.42
N LYS A 95 30.11 -7.81 28.14
CA LYS A 95 31.17 -7.03 27.51
C LYS A 95 31.12 -5.53 27.82
N ARG A 96 30.12 -5.04 28.54
CA ARG A 96 29.91 -3.60 28.79
C ARG A 96 30.30 -3.17 30.21
N GLU A 97 30.69 -1.89 30.33
CA GLU A 97 31.07 -1.28 31.61
C GLU A 97 29.92 -1.26 32.62
N LYS A 98 30.26 -1.50 33.89
CA LYS A 98 29.30 -1.52 35.01
C LYS A 98 28.86 -0.08 35.35
N GLY A 99 27.56 0.19 35.35
CA GLY A 99 26.98 1.39 35.99
C GLY A 99 26.16 2.33 35.09
N ALA A 100 26.21 2.19 33.76
CA ALA A 100 25.37 2.96 32.85
C ALA A 100 24.20 2.13 32.28
N PRO A 101 23.04 2.74 31.96
CA PRO A 101 21.97 2.08 31.21
C PRO A 101 22.50 1.67 29.83
N ALA A 102 22.31 0.41 29.46
CA ALA A 102 22.85 -0.11 28.21
C ALA A 102 21.97 0.30 27.04
N LYS A 103 22.37 1.34 26.29
CA LYS A 103 21.75 1.68 25.01
C LYS A 103 22.37 0.85 23.88
N LEU A 104 21.53 0.08 23.19
CA LEU A 104 21.87 -0.78 22.06
C LEU A 104 21.15 -0.27 20.81
N GLU A 105 21.81 -0.32 19.66
CA GLU A 105 21.16 -0.06 18.37
C GLU A 105 20.78 -1.39 17.73
N LEU A 106 19.51 -1.60 17.40
CA LEU A 106 19.02 -2.87 16.86
C LEU A 106 19.81 -3.27 15.61
N ARG A 107 20.11 -2.31 14.72
CA ARG A 107 20.87 -2.53 13.49
C ARG A 107 22.28 -3.10 13.73
N GLU A 108 22.89 -2.83 14.88
CA GLU A 108 24.19 -3.41 15.24
C GLU A 108 24.07 -4.88 15.68
N LEU A 109 22.90 -5.25 16.21
CA LEU A 109 22.57 -6.60 16.67
C LEU A 109 22.13 -7.50 15.51
N VAL A 110 21.27 -7.00 14.61
CA VAL A 110 20.73 -7.69 13.43
C VAL A 110 21.29 -7.09 12.14
N ARG A 111 22.40 -7.65 11.65
CA ARG A 111 23.19 -7.04 10.56
C ARG A 111 22.73 -7.42 9.15
N ASP A 112 22.25 -8.66 8.97
CA ASP A 112 22.01 -9.22 7.64
C ASP A 112 20.54 -9.14 7.21
N PHE A 113 19.65 -8.68 8.10
CA PHE A 113 18.22 -8.55 7.82
C PHE A 113 17.61 -7.44 8.67
N GLU A 114 16.67 -6.69 8.08
CA GLU A 114 15.97 -5.59 8.75
C GLU A 114 14.87 -6.12 9.66
N VAL A 115 14.83 -5.66 10.91
CA VAL A 115 13.81 -6.06 11.90
C VAL A 115 13.10 -4.81 12.39
N GLY A 116 11.78 -4.80 12.27
CA GLY A 116 10.92 -3.70 12.71
C GLY A 116 10.69 -3.69 14.21
N TYR A 117 10.18 -2.55 14.71
CA TYR A 117 9.89 -2.35 16.12
C TYR A 117 8.92 -3.39 16.68
N GLU A 118 7.81 -3.67 15.98
CA GLU A 118 6.79 -4.60 16.47
C GLU A 118 7.31 -6.04 16.55
N ALA A 119 8.19 -6.45 15.62
CA ALA A 119 8.85 -7.75 15.68
C ALA A 119 9.82 -7.84 16.88
N LEU A 120 10.59 -6.79 17.15
CA LEU A 120 11.44 -6.71 18.35
C LEU A 120 10.60 -6.81 19.63
N VAL A 121 9.49 -6.07 19.72
CA VAL A 121 8.57 -6.13 20.87
C VAL A 121 8.01 -7.53 21.06
N ALA A 122 7.65 -8.24 19.98
CA ALA A 122 7.18 -9.62 20.05
C ALA A 122 8.25 -10.56 20.64
N VAL A 123 9.50 -10.44 20.19
CA VAL A 123 10.61 -11.27 20.68
C VAL A 123 10.97 -10.95 22.13
N VAL A 124 11.07 -9.66 22.49
CA VAL A 124 11.35 -9.26 23.88
C VAL A 124 10.19 -9.65 24.79
N GLY A 125 8.95 -9.43 24.38
CA GLY A 125 7.76 -9.86 25.13
C GLY A 125 7.73 -11.37 25.38
N TYR A 126 8.20 -12.18 24.42
CA TYR A 126 8.39 -13.62 24.63
C TYR A 126 9.43 -13.92 25.72
N LEU A 127 10.56 -13.20 25.75
CA LEU A 127 11.58 -13.38 26.80
C LEU A 127 11.07 -13.07 28.21
N TYR A 128 10.05 -12.20 28.33
CA TYR A 128 9.41 -11.89 29.60
C TYR A 128 8.32 -12.88 29.99
N SER A 129 7.47 -13.25 29.03
CA SER A 129 6.24 -13.99 29.30
C SER A 129 6.31 -15.48 29.01
N GLY A 130 7.33 -15.93 28.27
CA GLY A 130 7.44 -17.31 27.76
C GLY A 130 6.35 -17.71 26.76
N ARG A 131 5.52 -16.76 26.32
CA ARG A 131 4.36 -17.00 25.45
C ARG A 131 4.39 -16.07 24.25
N VAL A 132 3.91 -16.58 23.13
CA VAL A 132 3.71 -15.79 21.92
C VAL A 132 2.24 -15.37 21.89
N GLY A 133 2.01 -14.06 21.90
CA GLY A 133 0.68 -13.50 21.71
C GLY A 133 0.14 -13.75 20.30
N PRO A 134 -1.14 -13.42 20.03
CA PRO A 134 -1.65 -13.43 18.67
C PRO A 134 -0.82 -12.48 17.79
N LEU A 135 -0.67 -12.83 16.51
CA LEU A 135 0.00 -11.96 15.53
C LEU A 135 -0.66 -10.56 15.54
N PRO A 136 0.12 -9.47 15.66
CA PRO A 136 -0.46 -8.14 15.73
C PRO A 136 -1.12 -7.80 14.39
N ARG A 137 -2.45 -7.79 14.35
CA ARG A 137 -3.24 -7.51 13.13
C ARG A 137 -2.82 -6.21 12.45
N VAL A 138 -2.45 -5.22 13.25
CA VAL A 138 -1.93 -3.91 12.86
C VAL A 138 -0.81 -4.02 11.82
N VAL A 139 0.19 -4.89 12.01
CA VAL A 139 1.32 -5.03 11.06
C VAL A 139 1.24 -6.24 10.15
N CYS A 140 0.38 -7.22 10.47
CA CYS A 140 0.22 -8.45 9.69
C CYS A 140 -0.95 -8.42 8.69
N THR A 141 -1.69 -7.32 8.58
CA THR A 141 -2.80 -7.18 7.62
C THR A 141 -2.41 -6.28 6.46
N CYS A 142 -2.82 -6.68 5.25
CA CYS A 142 -2.70 -5.85 4.06
C CYS A 142 -3.95 -4.99 3.86
N VAL A 143 -3.92 -4.08 2.88
CA VAL A 143 -5.02 -3.15 2.58
C VAL A 143 -6.16 -3.83 1.79
N ASP A 144 -5.92 -5.01 1.22
CA ASP A 144 -6.95 -5.72 0.44
C ASP A 144 -7.98 -6.39 1.37
N GLU A 145 -9.21 -5.88 1.36
CA GLU A 145 -10.36 -6.38 2.11
C GLU A 145 -10.78 -7.80 1.70
N GLU A 146 -10.46 -8.23 0.47
CA GLU A 146 -10.74 -9.59 -0.02
C GLU A 146 -9.67 -10.60 0.41
N CYS A 147 -8.61 -10.15 1.09
CA CYS A 147 -7.53 -11.01 1.54
C CYS A 147 -7.88 -11.73 2.85
N SER A 148 -7.67 -13.05 2.92
CA SER A 148 -7.80 -13.82 4.17
C SER A 148 -6.66 -13.58 5.16
N HIS A 149 -5.66 -12.77 4.78
CA HIS A 149 -4.44 -12.42 5.51
C HIS A 149 -3.57 -13.59 6.02
N GLY A 150 -3.89 -14.85 5.70
CA GLY A 150 -3.15 -16.02 6.19
C GLY A 150 -1.76 -16.23 5.57
N GLY A 151 -1.46 -15.56 4.45
CA GLY A 151 -0.17 -15.64 3.74
C GLY A 151 0.13 -14.38 2.93
N CYS A 152 -0.44 -13.25 3.32
CA CYS A 152 -0.18 -11.97 2.66
C CYS A 152 1.21 -11.44 3.01
N ARG A 153 1.76 -10.58 2.15
CA ARG A 153 3.13 -10.08 2.30
C ARG A 153 3.41 -9.45 3.68
N PRO A 154 2.54 -8.58 4.25
CA PRO A 154 2.72 -8.08 5.61
C PRO A 154 2.86 -9.15 6.69
N ALA A 155 2.04 -10.21 6.63
CA ALA A 155 2.10 -11.32 7.59
C ALA A 155 3.39 -12.14 7.44
N VAL A 156 3.81 -12.39 6.20
CA VAL A 156 5.07 -13.07 5.90
C VAL A 156 6.26 -12.24 6.38
N ASP A 157 6.34 -10.96 6.02
CA ASP A 157 7.42 -10.06 6.43
C ASP A 157 7.56 -10.01 7.96
N PHE A 158 6.46 -9.79 8.68
CA PHE A 158 6.50 -9.79 10.15
C PHE A 158 7.01 -11.12 10.71
N THR A 159 6.56 -12.25 10.15
CA THR A 159 6.99 -13.57 10.58
C THR A 159 8.49 -13.79 10.31
N LEU A 160 9.00 -13.32 9.18
CA LEU A 160 10.43 -13.37 8.85
C LEU A 160 11.27 -12.50 9.78
N GLU A 161 10.81 -11.28 10.08
CA GLU A 161 11.46 -10.38 11.05
C GLU A 161 11.58 -11.06 12.42
N VAL A 162 10.50 -11.66 12.93
CA VAL A 162 10.51 -12.36 14.22
C VAL A 162 11.40 -13.60 14.19
N LEU A 163 11.34 -14.42 13.13
CA LEU A 163 12.18 -15.60 12.97
C LEU A 163 13.67 -15.23 13.01
N TYR A 164 14.07 -14.21 12.22
CA TYR A 164 15.46 -13.79 12.15
C TYR A 164 15.96 -13.15 13.45
N ALA A 165 15.14 -12.30 14.09
CA ALA A 165 15.48 -11.73 15.40
C ALA A 165 15.64 -12.82 16.47
N SER A 166 14.74 -13.82 16.47
CA SER A 166 14.81 -14.98 17.38
C SER A 166 16.08 -15.79 17.19
N PHE A 167 16.46 -16.02 15.93
CA PHE A 167 17.72 -16.69 15.58
C PHE A 167 18.93 -15.90 16.08
N THR A 168 18.97 -14.60 15.78
CA THR A 168 20.06 -13.71 16.17
C THR A 168 20.23 -13.64 17.69
N PHE A 169 19.11 -13.56 18.43
CA PHE A 169 19.11 -13.54 19.89
C PHE A 169 19.22 -14.94 20.52
N GLN A 170 19.44 -15.99 19.71
CA GLN A 170 19.65 -17.37 20.15
C GLN A 170 18.48 -17.94 20.97
N ILE A 171 17.24 -17.70 20.53
CA ILE A 171 16.00 -18.17 21.17
C ILE A 171 15.43 -19.34 20.36
N SER A 172 15.92 -20.54 20.63
CA SER A 172 15.68 -21.73 19.78
C SER A 172 14.22 -22.16 19.71
N GLU A 173 13.48 -21.99 20.81
CA GLU A 173 12.05 -22.30 20.92
C GLU A 173 11.24 -21.44 19.96
N LEU A 174 11.55 -20.14 19.90
CA LEU A 174 10.86 -19.16 19.08
C LEU A 174 11.19 -19.37 17.60
N VAL A 175 12.46 -19.69 17.27
CA VAL A 175 12.86 -20.09 15.92
C VAL A 175 12.07 -21.31 15.44
N ASN A 176 11.94 -22.33 16.28
CA ASN A 176 11.20 -23.55 15.95
C ASN A 176 9.69 -23.30 15.79
N LEU A 177 9.12 -22.39 16.57
CA LEU A 177 7.72 -22.02 16.47
C LEU A 177 7.43 -21.30 15.15
N PHE A 178 8.19 -20.26 14.83
CA PHE A 178 7.95 -19.47 13.62
C PHE A 178 8.37 -20.20 12.33
N GLN A 179 9.37 -21.09 12.39
CA GLN A 179 9.65 -22.01 11.30
C GLN A 179 8.43 -22.90 10.98
N ARG A 180 7.80 -23.49 12.00
CA ARG A 180 6.58 -24.30 11.81
C ARG A 180 5.45 -23.48 11.24
N HIS A 181 5.24 -22.28 11.79
CA HIS A 181 4.21 -21.37 11.30
C HIS A 181 4.39 -21.04 9.80
N LEU A 182 5.63 -20.72 9.38
CA LEU A 182 5.92 -20.49 7.96
C LEU A 182 5.60 -21.72 7.11
N LEU A 183 6.04 -22.91 7.53
CA LEU A 183 5.75 -24.17 6.82
C LEU A 183 4.24 -24.38 6.62
N ASP A 184 3.42 -24.08 7.63
CA ASP A 184 1.96 -24.26 7.59
C ASP A 184 1.25 -23.28 6.64
N ILE A 185 1.86 -22.11 6.37
CA ILE A 185 1.28 -21.09 5.50
C ILE A 185 1.90 -21.05 4.10
N LEU A 186 2.99 -21.76 3.82
CA LEU A 186 3.74 -21.68 2.55
C LEU A 186 2.85 -21.83 1.32
N GLU A 187 1.85 -22.73 1.35
CA GLU A 187 0.94 -22.97 0.21
C GLU A 187 -0.02 -21.80 -0.05
N LYS A 188 -0.20 -20.90 0.92
CA LYS A 188 -1.03 -19.69 0.82
C LYS A 188 -0.24 -18.46 0.40
N VAL A 189 1.09 -18.53 0.43
CA VAL A 189 1.99 -17.43 0.10
C VAL A 189 2.12 -17.30 -1.42
N ALA A 190 2.16 -16.07 -1.93
CA ALA A 190 2.40 -15.84 -3.34
C ALA A 190 3.79 -16.37 -3.75
N ILE A 191 3.89 -16.98 -4.93
CA ILE A 191 5.14 -17.58 -5.40
C ILE A 191 6.30 -16.57 -5.41
N ASP A 192 6.02 -15.31 -5.75
CA ASP A 192 6.97 -14.19 -5.74
C ASP A 192 7.53 -13.85 -4.36
N ASP A 193 6.85 -14.26 -3.28
CA ASP A 193 7.28 -14.02 -1.90
C ASP A 193 8.11 -15.17 -1.31
N ILE A 194 8.07 -16.36 -1.92
CA ILE A 194 8.83 -17.54 -1.45
C ILE A 194 10.35 -17.32 -1.45
N PRO A 195 10.97 -16.63 -2.45
CA PRO A 195 12.40 -16.31 -2.39
C PRO A 195 12.82 -15.51 -1.16
N ALA A 196 11.96 -14.61 -0.65
CA ALA A 196 12.24 -13.87 0.58
C ALA A 196 12.30 -14.79 1.80
N ILE A 197 11.38 -15.76 1.89
CA ILE A 197 11.36 -16.78 2.95
C ILE A 197 12.61 -17.66 2.86
N LEU A 198 12.99 -18.08 1.65
CA LEU A 198 14.18 -18.88 1.40
C LEU A 198 15.46 -18.15 1.84
N ASN A 199 15.59 -16.87 1.51
CA ASN A 199 16.75 -16.07 1.89
C ASN A 199 16.92 -15.98 3.42
N VAL A 200 15.83 -15.74 4.16
CA VAL A 200 15.89 -15.74 5.63
C VAL A 200 16.16 -17.14 6.20
N ALA A 201 15.58 -18.19 5.61
CA ALA A 201 15.88 -19.57 6.00
C ALA A 201 17.37 -19.91 5.80
N LYS A 202 18.00 -19.39 4.73
CA LYS A 202 19.45 -19.52 4.48
C LYS A 202 20.27 -18.82 5.57
N LEU A 203 19.91 -17.58 5.92
CA LEU A 203 20.57 -16.82 7.00
C LEU A 203 20.49 -17.55 8.35
N CYS A 204 19.35 -18.17 8.65
CA CYS A 204 19.15 -18.96 9.87
C CYS A 204 19.79 -20.37 9.83
N SER A 205 20.42 -20.75 8.72
CA SER A 205 21.23 -21.96 8.53
C SER A 205 20.56 -23.26 9.00
N LYS A 206 21.25 -24.09 9.80
CA LYS A 206 20.80 -25.42 10.25
C LYS A 206 19.44 -25.39 10.96
N SER A 207 19.13 -24.31 11.67
CA SER A 207 17.87 -24.17 12.41
C SER A 207 16.64 -24.14 11.51
N CYS A 208 16.81 -23.69 10.26
CA CYS A 208 15.75 -23.54 9.27
C CYS A 208 15.87 -24.50 8.07
N ALA A 209 16.62 -25.60 8.20
CA ALA A 209 16.88 -26.52 7.09
C ALA A 209 15.60 -27.11 6.47
N LYS A 210 14.57 -27.41 7.29
CA LYS A 210 13.28 -27.94 6.79
C LYS A 210 12.55 -26.91 5.92
N LEU A 211 12.51 -25.66 6.39
CA LEU A 211 11.90 -24.55 5.67
C LEU A 211 12.65 -24.26 4.37
N LEU A 212 13.98 -24.26 4.40
CA LEU A 212 14.83 -24.07 3.23
C LEU A 212 14.52 -25.12 2.14
N THR A 213 14.54 -26.40 2.50
CA THR A 213 14.23 -27.50 1.55
C THR A 213 12.83 -27.35 0.96
N LYS A 214 11.83 -27.05 1.80
CA LYS A 214 10.45 -26.90 1.33
C LYS A 214 10.28 -25.71 0.39
N CYS A 215 10.95 -24.58 0.65
CA CYS A 215 10.94 -23.43 -0.26
C CYS A 215 11.58 -23.78 -1.61
N ILE A 216 12.71 -24.49 -1.61
CA ILE A 216 13.35 -24.96 -2.85
C ILE A 216 12.41 -25.88 -3.63
N GLU A 217 11.75 -26.84 -2.98
CA GLU A 217 10.77 -27.73 -3.63
C GLU A 217 9.62 -26.96 -4.31
N ILE A 218 9.08 -25.93 -3.64
CA ILE A 218 8.02 -25.08 -4.19
C ILE A 218 8.54 -24.31 -5.41
N ILE A 219 9.72 -23.68 -5.29
CA ILE A 219 10.31 -22.90 -6.38
C ILE A 219 10.62 -23.77 -7.59
N VAL A 220 11.16 -24.98 -7.39
CA VAL A 220 11.44 -25.94 -8.47
C VAL A 220 10.18 -26.24 -9.28
N LYS A 221 9.02 -26.38 -8.62
CA LYS A 221 7.72 -26.66 -9.26
C LYS A 221 6.97 -25.40 -9.74
N SER A 222 7.48 -24.22 -9.44
CA SER A 222 6.84 -22.94 -9.79
C SER A 222 7.18 -22.47 -11.21
N ASP A 223 6.44 -21.45 -11.65
CA ASP A 223 6.61 -20.73 -12.91
C ASP A 223 7.62 -19.57 -12.85
N LEU A 224 8.40 -19.44 -11.76
CA LEU A 224 9.45 -18.42 -11.66
C LEU A 224 10.51 -18.62 -12.74
N ASP A 225 10.71 -17.59 -13.55
CA ASP A 225 11.69 -17.59 -14.64
C ASP A 225 13.13 -17.44 -14.13
N THR A 226 14.10 -17.81 -14.97
CA THR A 226 15.53 -17.80 -14.60
C THR A 226 16.03 -16.40 -14.24
N VAL A 227 15.52 -15.34 -14.88
CA VAL A 227 15.94 -13.95 -14.57
C VAL A 227 15.50 -13.57 -13.16
N THR A 228 14.24 -13.85 -12.81
CA THR A 228 13.72 -13.59 -11.47
C THR A 228 14.50 -14.38 -10.41
N LEU A 229 14.86 -15.63 -10.69
CA LEU A 229 15.69 -16.45 -9.79
C LEU A 229 17.10 -15.88 -9.63
N ASP A 230 17.78 -15.52 -10.72
CA ASP A 230 19.14 -14.95 -10.70
C ASP A 230 19.20 -13.63 -9.91
N LYS A 231 18.14 -12.82 -9.96
CA LYS A 231 18.06 -11.55 -9.21
C LYS A 231 17.68 -11.75 -7.74
N ALA A 232 16.88 -12.76 -7.42
CA ALA A 232 16.35 -12.96 -6.06
C ALA A 232 17.23 -13.88 -5.18
N LEU A 233 18.00 -14.79 -5.78
CA LEU A 233 18.67 -15.89 -5.08
C LEU A 233 20.17 -15.97 -5.38
N PRO A 234 20.98 -16.48 -4.43
CA PRO A 234 22.38 -16.79 -4.66
C PRO A 234 22.60 -17.83 -5.78
N PRO A 235 23.70 -17.74 -6.56
CA PRO A 235 23.92 -18.54 -7.76
C PRO A 235 24.05 -20.05 -7.49
N ASP A 236 24.51 -20.44 -6.30
CA ASP A 236 24.55 -21.83 -5.84
C ASP A 236 23.14 -22.45 -5.79
N ILE A 237 22.17 -21.69 -5.26
CA ILE A 237 20.79 -22.12 -5.13
C ILE A 237 20.08 -22.09 -6.48
N VAL A 238 20.31 -21.06 -7.29
CA VAL A 238 19.73 -20.99 -8.64
C VAL A 238 20.17 -22.19 -9.48
N LYS A 239 21.46 -22.53 -9.45
CA LYS A 239 21.98 -23.71 -10.14
C LYS A 239 21.30 -25.00 -9.64
N GLN A 240 21.16 -25.17 -8.32
CA GLN A 240 20.47 -26.32 -7.74
C GLN A 240 19.01 -26.42 -8.23
N ILE A 241 18.29 -25.30 -8.29
CA ILE A 241 16.91 -25.25 -8.77
C ILE A 241 16.83 -25.64 -10.25
N ILE A 242 17.70 -25.06 -11.09
CA ILE A 242 17.72 -25.34 -12.53
C ILE A 242 18.06 -26.81 -12.80
N ASP A 243 19.09 -27.34 -12.14
CA ASP A 243 19.49 -28.75 -12.29
C ASP A 243 18.34 -29.68 -11.85
N SER A 244 17.61 -29.31 -10.80
CA SER A 244 16.44 -30.06 -10.33
C SER A 244 15.29 -30.01 -11.35
N ARG A 245 14.96 -28.83 -11.90
CA ARG A 245 13.93 -28.67 -12.95
C ARG A 245 14.23 -29.50 -14.19
N LEU A 246 15.51 -29.57 -14.59
CA LEU A 246 15.97 -30.42 -15.68
C LEU A 246 15.81 -31.91 -15.35
N SER A 247 16.19 -32.32 -14.14
CA SER A 247 16.08 -33.73 -13.71
C SER A 247 14.63 -34.24 -13.70
N PHE A 248 13.67 -33.36 -13.38
CA PHE A 248 12.24 -33.69 -13.39
C PHE A 248 11.58 -33.54 -14.76
N GLY A 249 12.31 -33.08 -15.79
CA GLY A 249 11.75 -32.81 -17.11
C GLY A 249 10.72 -31.67 -17.12
N LEU A 250 10.71 -30.80 -16.10
CA LEU A 250 9.83 -29.64 -16.01
C LEU A 250 10.24 -28.52 -16.98
N VAL A 251 11.49 -28.60 -17.48
CA VAL A 251 12.11 -27.64 -18.38
C VAL A 251 12.75 -28.43 -19.53
N GLY A 252 12.34 -28.13 -20.77
CA GLY A 252 13.02 -28.65 -21.96
C GLY A 252 14.43 -28.06 -22.11
N PRO A 253 15.36 -28.72 -22.84
CA PRO A 253 16.73 -28.22 -23.05
C PRO A 253 16.79 -26.79 -23.59
N GLU A 254 15.76 -26.38 -24.35
CA GLU A 254 15.65 -25.05 -24.98
C GLU A 254 15.24 -23.94 -24.01
N SER A 255 14.68 -24.26 -22.83
CA SER A 255 14.37 -23.22 -21.83
C SER A 255 15.62 -22.71 -21.08
N ARG A 256 16.79 -23.36 -21.23
CA ARG A 256 18.07 -22.76 -20.82
C ARG A 256 18.35 -21.43 -21.52
N ASP A 257 17.85 -21.32 -22.75
CA ASP A 257 18.11 -20.21 -23.65
C ASP A 257 16.97 -19.20 -23.66
N PHE A 258 16.04 -19.24 -22.69
CA PHE A 258 15.10 -18.15 -22.48
C PHE A 258 15.52 -17.30 -21.26
N PRO A 259 15.66 -15.97 -21.39
CA PRO A 259 15.55 -15.19 -22.63
C PRO A 259 16.65 -15.55 -23.65
N ASP A 260 16.34 -15.46 -24.96
CA ASP A 260 17.29 -15.75 -26.07
C ASP A 260 18.64 -15.05 -25.83
N LYS A 261 19.75 -15.57 -26.38
CA LYS A 261 21.07 -14.96 -26.25
C LYS A 261 21.04 -13.47 -26.61
N HIS A 262 20.23 -13.07 -27.59
CA HIS A 262 20.03 -11.66 -27.94
C HIS A 262 19.24 -10.91 -26.87
N ALA A 263 18.13 -11.45 -26.38
CA ALA A 263 17.36 -10.87 -25.28
C ALA A 263 18.19 -10.74 -23.97
N LYS A 264 19.06 -11.72 -23.66
CA LYS A 264 20.04 -11.62 -22.55
C LYS A 264 21.01 -10.45 -22.73
N ARG A 265 21.42 -10.13 -23.97
CA ARG A 265 22.26 -8.95 -24.23
C ARG A 265 21.49 -7.66 -24.00
N ILE A 266 20.22 -7.60 -24.42
CA ILE A 266 19.34 -6.46 -24.16
C ILE A 266 19.17 -6.26 -22.65
N HIS A 267 18.91 -7.31 -21.88
CA HIS A 267 18.82 -7.25 -20.42
C HIS A 267 20.13 -6.78 -19.76
N ARG A 268 21.29 -7.24 -20.24
CA ARG A 268 22.59 -6.76 -19.75
C ARG A 268 22.85 -5.28 -20.06
N ALA A 269 22.39 -4.80 -21.22
CA ALA A 269 22.46 -3.37 -21.56
C ALA A 269 21.58 -2.54 -20.62
N LEU A 270 20.38 -3.04 -20.28
CA LEU A 270 19.50 -2.44 -19.28
C LEU A 270 20.09 -2.45 -17.86
N ASP A 271 20.79 -3.52 -17.47
CA ASP A 271 21.54 -3.60 -16.20
C ASP A 271 22.73 -2.64 -16.13
N SER A 272 23.24 -2.20 -17.29
CA SER A 272 24.37 -1.27 -17.42
C SER A 272 23.93 0.16 -17.70
N ASP A 273 22.61 0.43 -17.63
CA ASP A 273 21.97 1.71 -17.91
C ASP A 273 22.29 2.28 -19.32
N ASP A 274 22.63 1.42 -20.29
CA ASP A 274 23.04 1.82 -21.64
C ASP A 274 21.88 1.68 -22.65
N VAL A 275 21.03 2.69 -22.69
CA VAL A 275 19.85 2.75 -23.58
C VAL A 275 20.27 2.86 -25.06
N GLU A 276 21.45 3.41 -25.36
CA GLU A 276 21.94 3.48 -26.74
C GLU A 276 22.42 2.12 -27.24
N LEU A 277 23.04 1.30 -26.37
CA LEU A 277 23.31 -0.10 -26.68
C LEU A 277 22.02 -0.89 -26.88
N VAL A 278 20.97 -0.66 -26.07
CA VAL A 278 19.64 -1.24 -26.33
C VAL A 278 19.14 -0.85 -27.72
N ARG A 279 19.24 0.44 -28.09
CA ARG A 279 18.85 0.93 -29.43
C ARG A 279 19.66 0.27 -30.56
N MET A 280 20.96 0.06 -30.36
CA MET A 280 21.83 -0.63 -31.31
C MET A 280 21.40 -2.09 -31.49
N LEU A 281 21.20 -2.82 -30.38
CA LEU A 281 20.78 -4.22 -30.40
C LEU A 281 19.40 -4.42 -31.05
N LEU A 282 18.49 -3.45 -30.91
CA LEU A 282 17.20 -3.46 -31.60
C LEU A 282 17.34 -3.24 -33.11
N LYS A 283 18.29 -2.40 -33.55
CA LYS A 283 18.55 -2.16 -34.99
C LYS A 283 19.12 -3.36 -35.72
N GLU A 284 19.81 -4.27 -35.01
CA GLU A 284 20.26 -5.54 -35.58
C GLU A 284 19.09 -6.47 -35.99
N GLY A 285 17.87 -6.19 -35.51
CA GLY A 285 16.63 -6.78 -36.02
C GLY A 285 16.35 -8.22 -35.57
N HIS A 286 17.11 -8.75 -34.61
CA HIS A 286 16.98 -10.16 -34.17
C HIS A 286 15.89 -10.41 -33.11
N THR A 287 15.52 -9.41 -32.30
CA THR A 287 14.49 -9.55 -31.25
C THR A 287 13.89 -8.17 -30.95
N SER A 288 12.56 -8.09 -30.84
CA SER A 288 11.88 -6.85 -30.44
C SER A 288 11.95 -6.62 -28.92
N LEU A 289 11.53 -5.44 -28.46
CA LEU A 289 11.40 -5.16 -27.02
C LEU A 289 10.36 -6.06 -26.35
N ASP A 290 9.30 -6.42 -27.08
CA ASP A 290 8.22 -7.28 -26.57
C ASP A 290 8.69 -8.75 -26.51
N ASP A 291 9.33 -9.25 -27.56
CA ASP A 291 9.87 -10.63 -27.60
C ASP A 291 10.93 -10.88 -26.52
N SER A 292 11.69 -9.84 -26.17
CA SER A 292 12.70 -9.89 -25.10
C SER A 292 12.12 -9.56 -23.72
N TYR A 293 10.85 -9.19 -23.61
CA TYR A 293 10.22 -8.69 -22.38
C TYR A 293 11.05 -7.59 -21.70
N ALA A 294 11.74 -6.77 -22.50
CA ALA A 294 12.69 -5.77 -22.03
C ALA A 294 12.01 -4.72 -21.15
N LEU A 295 10.75 -4.37 -21.45
CA LEU A 295 9.99 -3.44 -20.62
C LEU A 295 9.62 -4.05 -19.25
N HIS A 296 9.21 -5.32 -19.20
CA HIS A 296 9.00 -6.02 -17.92
C HIS A 296 10.29 -6.07 -17.10
N TYR A 297 11.41 -6.37 -17.74
CA TYR A 297 12.72 -6.38 -17.10
C TYR A 297 13.10 -5.02 -16.53
N ALA A 298 12.99 -3.96 -17.35
CA ALA A 298 13.33 -2.60 -16.94
C ALA A 298 12.45 -2.12 -15.77
N VAL A 299 11.15 -2.41 -15.81
CA VAL A 299 10.21 -2.09 -14.73
C VAL A 299 10.53 -2.88 -13.46
N ALA A 300 10.98 -4.13 -13.56
CA ALA A 300 11.32 -4.94 -12.39
C ALA A 300 12.65 -4.53 -11.74
N HIS A 301 13.68 -4.18 -12.53
CA HIS A 301 15.05 -4.15 -12.05
C HIS A 301 15.82 -2.83 -12.29
N CYS A 302 15.45 -2.02 -13.28
CA CYS A 302 16.20 -0.82 -13.67
C CYS A 302 15.60 0.45 -13.06
N ASP A 303 16.32 1.56 -13.03
CA ASP A 303 15.77 2.81 -12.50
C ASP A 303 14.60 3.38 -13.30
N SER A 304 13.73 4.14 -12.60
CA SER A 304 12.55 4.78 -13.22
C SER A 304 12.88 5.62 -14.46
N LYS A 305 14.10 6.18 -14.53
CA LYS A 305 14.58 6.98 -15.66
C LYS A 305 14.80 6.14 -16.92
N ILE A 306 15.41 4.97 -16.78
CA ILE A 306 15.63 4.02 -17.88
C ILE A 306 14.30 3.48 -18.37
N THR A 307 13.38 3.18 -17.44
CA THR A 307 12.02 2.79 -17.79
C THR A 307 11.32 3.87 -18.61
N THR A 308 11.43 5.15 -18.24
CA THR A 308 10.83 6.24 -19.02
C THR A 308 11.47 6.39 -20.40
N GLU A 309 12.79 6.32 -20.50
CA GLU A 309 13.50 6.40 -21.79
C GLU A 309 13.11 5.25 -22.72
N LEU A 310 12.96 4.04 -22.18
CA LEU A 310 12.49 2.87 -22.93
C LEU A 310 11.04 3.02 -23.41
N LEU A 311 10.17 3.57 -22.56
CA LEU A 311 8.77 3.89 -22.91
C LEU A 311 8.65 4.99 -23.96
N ASP A 312 9.60 5.94 -23.98
CA ASP A 312 9.63 7.04 -24.94
C ASP A 312 10.09 6.63 -26.34
N LEU A 313 10.74 5.46 -26.47
CA LEU A 313 11.00 4.87 -27.78
C LEU A 313 9.70 4.52 -28.53
N GLY A 314 8.61 4.24 -27.81
CA GLY A 314 7.31 3.90 -28.40
C GLY A 314 7.31 2.58 -29.19
N LEU A 315 8.29 1.70 -28.94
CA LEU A 315 8.49 0.44 -29.67
C LEU A 315 7.94 -0.79 -28.93
N ALA A 316 7.51 -0.64 -27.68
CA ALA A 316 7.02 -1.74 -26.84
C ALA A 316 5.52 -1.59 -26.55
N ASP A 317 4.78 -2.70 -26.57
CA ASP A 317 3.39 -2.73 -26.13
C ASP A 317 3.31 -2.77 -24.60
N VAL A 318 2.82 -1.68 -24.01
CA VAL A 318 2.64 -1.54 -22.55
C VAL A 318 1.60 -2.49 -21.96
N ASN A 319 0.78 -3.15 -22.79
CA ASN A 319 -0.20 -4.14 -22.34
C ASN A 319 0.25 -5.58 -22.65
N HIS A 320 1.47 -5.75 -23.20
CA HIS A 320 2.02 -7.07 -23.46
C HIS A 320 2.15 -7.89 -22.16
N ARG A 321 1.79 -9.17 -22.24
CA ARG A 321 1.83 -10.09 -21.09
C ARG A 321 3.06 -10.96 -21.16
N ASN A 322 3.78 -11.07 -20.06
CA ASN A 322 4.87 -12.02 -19.92
C ASN A 322 4.34 -13.48 -19.85
N PRO A 323 5.22 -14.51 -19.87
CA PRO A 323 4.79 -15.91 -19.79
C PRO A 323 3.98 -16.28 -18.55
N ARG A 324 4.08 -15.48 -17.47
CA ARG A 324 3.28 -15.63 -16.23
C ARG A 324 1.95 -14.87 -16.28
N GLY A 325 1.64 -14.22 -17.39
CA GLY A 325 0.43 -13.43 -17.61
C GLY A 325 0.45 -12.03 -16.98
N TYR A 326 1.60 -11.52 -16.52
CA TYR A 326 1.71 -10.17 -16.00
C TYR A 326 1.91 -9.14 -17.11
N THR A 327 1.14 -8.05 -17.05
CA THR A 327 1.45 -6.82 -17.78
C THR A 327 2.54 -6.05 -17.02
N VAL A 328 3.18 -5.09 -17.67
CA VAL A 328 4.18 -4.25 -17.01
C VAL A 328 3.58 -3.41 -15.88
N LEU A 329 2.29 -3.10 -15.93
CA LEU A 329 1.58 -2.41 -14.84
C LEU A 329 1.45 -3.30 -13.59
N HIS A 330 1.26 -4.61 -13.75
CA HIS A 330 1.29 -5.56 -12.62
C HIS A 330 2.66 -5.57 -11.95
N ILE A 331 3.74 -5.63 -12.72
CA ILE A 331 5.12 -5.60 -12.19
C ILE A 331 5.42 -4.26 -11.51
N ALA A 332 4.96 -3.14 -12.07
CA ALA A 332 5.11 -1.82 -11.46
C ALA A 332 4.39 -1.72 -10.11
N ALA A 333 3.19 -2.34 -9.99
CA ALA A 333 2.47 -2.43 -8.73
C ALA A 333 3.22 -3.26 -7.67
N MET A 334 3.93 -4.33 -8.09
CA MET A 334 4.78 -5.12 -7.20
C MET A 334 5.99 -4.34 -6.69
N ARG A 335 6.58 -3.51 -7.56
CA ARG A 335 7.74 -2.67 -7.22
C ARG A 335 7.40 -1.46 -6.33
N LYS A 336 6.12 -1.08 -6.26
CA LYS A 336 5.64 0.07 -5.45
C LYS A 336 6.29 1.40 -5.85
N GLU A 337 6.57 1.61 -7.13
CA GLU A 337 7.16 2.87 -7.63
C GLU A 337 6.12 3.73 -8.38
N PRO A 338 5.60 4.81 -7.76
CA PRO A 338 4.50 5.59 -8.32
C PRO A 338 4.87 6.27 -9.64
N LYS A 339 6.13 6.68 -9.83
CA LYS A 339 6.59 7.31 -11.08
C LYS A 339 6.41 6.39 -12.28
N ILE A 340 6.79 5.12 -12.13
CA ILE A 340 6.67 4.12 -13.19
C ILE A 340 5.20 3.84 -13.49
N ILE A 341 4.35 3.70 -12.46
CA ILE A 341 2.91 3.50 -12.62
C ILE A 341 2.29 4.65 -13.43
N VAL A 342 2.59 5.91 -13.10
CA VAL A 342 2.09 7.07 -13.83
C VAL A 342 2.56 7.07 -15.29
N SER A 343 3.84 6.79 -15.54
CA SER A 343 4.38 6.73 -16.90
C SER A 343 3.69 5.65 -17.73
N LEU A 344 3.47 4.45 -17.17
CA LEU A 344 2.77 3.36 -17.85
C LEU A 344 1.31 3.71 -18.15
N LEU A 345 0.57 4.27 -17.19
CA LEU A 345 -0.81 4.70 -17.39
C LEU A 345 -0.91 5.80 -18.47
N THR A 346 0.04 6.73 -18.50
CA THR A 346 0.11 7.80 -19.52
C THR A 346 0.34 7.22 -20.92
N LYS A 347 1.09 6.12 -21.04
CA LYS A 347 1.34 5.41 -22.30
C LYS A 347 0.22 4.42 -22.67
N GLY A 348 -0.90 4.42 -21.94
CA GLY A 348 -2.08 3.61 -22.27
C GLY A 348 -2.12 2.22 -21.63
N ALA A 349 -1.39 2.00 -20.53
CA ALA A 349 -1.52 0.77 -19.75
C ALA A 349 -2.92 0.62 -19.15
N ARG A 350 -3.51 -0.58 -19.26
CA ARG A 350 -4.88 -0.86 -18.81
C ARG A 350 -4.89 -1.28 -17.33
N PRO A 351 -5.48 -0.48 -16.41
CA PRO A 351 -5.55 -0.85 -14.99
C PRO A 351 -6.53 -1.99 -14.71
N SER A 352 -7.46 -2.26 -15.63
CA SER A 352 -8.47 -3.31 -15.52
C SER A 352 -7.98 -4.70 -15.91
N ASP A 353 -6.78 -4.83 -16.49
CA ASP A 353 -6.26 -6.11 -16.92
C ASP A 353 -6.04 -7.04 -15.72
N LEU A 354 -6.32 -8.33 -15.95
CA LEU A 354 -6.20 -9.35 -14.92
C LEU A 354 -4.97 -10.21 -15.16
N THR A 355 -4.34 -10.60 -14.07
CA THR A 355 -3.36 -11.68 -13.99
C THR A 355 -4.04 -13.05 -14.14
N LEU A 356 -3.25 -14.12 -14.26
CA LEU A 356 -3.79 -15.50 -14.31
C LEU A 356 -4.54 -15.89 -13.03
N ASP A 357 -4.17 -15.32 -11.89
CA ASP A 357 -4.84 -15.49 -10.60
C ASP A 357 -6.00 -14.48 -10.37
N GLY A 358 -6.43 -13.78 -11.41
CA GLY A 358 -7.63 -12.93 -11.39
C GLY A 358 -7.45 -11.61 -10.66
N ARG A 359 -6.23 -11.10 -10.50
CA ARG A 359 -5.93 -9.87 -9.77
C ARG A 359 -5.63 -8.73 -10.74
N LYS A 360 -6.07 -7.53 -10.39
CA LYS A 360 -5.65 -6.29 -11.04
C LYS A 360 -4.37 -5.74 -10.40
N ALA A 361 -3.72 -4.81 -11.07
CA ALA A 361 -2.59 -4.06 -10.51
C ALA A 361 -2.92 -3.41 -9.16
N LEU A 362 -4.14 -2.86 -9.01
CA LEU A 362 -4.60 -2.28 -7.75
C LEU A 362 -4.59 -3.31 -6.61
N GLN A 363 -5.13 -4.51 -6.85
CA GLN A 363 -5.21 -5.55 -5.83
C GLN A 363 -3.82 -6.05 -5.42
N ILE A 364 -2.88 -6.16 -6.36
CA ILE A 364 -1.48 -6.47 -6.05
C ILE A 364 -0.88 -5.41 -5.11
N SER A 365 -1.05 -4.13 -5.44
CA SER A 365 -0.53 -3.03 -4.61
C SER A 365 -1.13 -3.03 -3.20
N LYS A 366 -2.46 -3.26 -3.09
CA LYS A 366 -3.15 -3.38 -1.78
C LYS A 366 -2.63 -4.55 -0.95
N ARG A 367 -2.40 -5.73 -1.56
CA ARG A 367 -1.89 -6.92 -0.86
C ARG A 367 -0.46 -6.80 -0.35
N LEU A 368 0.36 -5.98 -1.01
CA LEU A 368 1.75 -5.75 -0.62
C LEU A 368 1.89 -4.63 0.41
N THR A 369 0.86 -3.81 0.63
CA THR A 369 0.91 -2.64 1.52
C THR A 369 0.37 -2.99 2.90
N LYS A 370 1.10 -2.64 3.97
CA LYS A 370 0.64 -2.80 5.36
C LYS A 370 -0.54 -1.85 5.62
N SER A 371 -1.62 -2.34 6.21
CA SER A 371 -2.85 -1.55 6.46
C SER A 371 -2.58 -0.28 7.29
N VAL A 372 -1.67 -0.38 8.26
CA VAL A 372 -1.28 0.76 9.11
C VAL A 372 -0.51 1.83 8.37
N ASP A 373 0.36 1.44 7.44
CA ASP A 373 1.13 2.41 6.66
C ASP A 373 0.22 3.16 5.68
N TYR A 374 -0.83 2.49 5.18
CA TYR A 374 -1.88 3.12 4.37
C TYR A 374 -2.73 4.11 5.17
N ASN A 375 -3.13 3.75 6.39
CA ASN A 375 -3.98 4.58 7.26
C ASN A 375 -3.23 5.69 8.00
N ARG A 376 -1.89 5.68 8.01
CA ARG A 376 -1.10 6.72 8.67
C ARG A 376 -1.35 8.07 7.98
N TYR A 377 -1.77 9.07 8.75
CA TYR A 377 -1.90 10.44 8.27
C TYR A 377 -0.52 10.96 7.85
N THR A 378 -0.41 11.48 6.64
CA THR A 378 0.71 12.33 6.26
C THR A 378 0.61 13.62 7.07
N GLU A 379 1.56 13.84 7.98
CA GLU A 379 1.76 15.14 8.61
C GLU A 379 1.97 16.19 7.50
N GLU A 380 1.34 17.37 7.64
CA GLU A 380 1.43 18.45 6.65
C GLU A 380 2.89 18.74 6.30
N GLY A 381 3.25 18.56 5.02
CA GLY A 381 4.60 18.83 4.48
C GLY A 381 5.52 17.61 4.31
N LYS A 382 5.14 16.40 4.75
CA LYS A 382 5.89 15.16 4.46
C LYS A 382 5.36 14.45 3.21
N ALA A 383 6.26 13.89 2.39
CA ALA A 383 5.88 13.13 1.21
C ALA A 383 5.03 11.89 1.61
N SER A 384 3.94 11.65 0.88
CA SER A 384 3.13 10.45 1.07
C SER A 384 3.97 9.18 0.90
N PRO A 385 3.75 8.14 1.74
CA PRO A 385 4.37 6.84 1.53
C PRO A 385 4.12 6.37 0.09
N LYS A 386 5.17 5.89 -0.59
CA LYS A 386 5.10 5.47 -2.00
C LYS A 386 3.98 4.44 -2.22
N ASP A 387 3.85 3.49 -1.31
CA ASP A 387 2.86 2.42 -1.33
C ASP A 387 1.42 2.95 -1.38
N ARG A 388 1.10 3.95 -0.53
CA ARG A 388 -0.20 4.61 -0.51
C ARG A 388 -0.45 5.36 -1.81
N LEU A 389 0.54 6.09 -2.30
CA LEU A 389 0.43 6.84 -3.55
C LEU A 389 0.17 5.90 -4.74
N CYS A 390 0.83 4.75 -4.80
CA CYS A 390 0.58 3.71 -5.82
C CYS A 390 -0.88 3.25 -5.82
N ILE A 391 -1.43 2.95 -4.63
CA ILE A 391 -2.84 2.56 -4.47
C ILE A 391 -3.76 3.69 -4.96
N GLU A 392 -3.56 4.92 -4.49
CA GLU A 392 -4.39 6.08 -4.88
C GLU A 392 -4.37 6.33 -6.40
N ILE A 393 -3.20 6.23 -7.05
CA ILE A 393 -3.05 6.37 -8.50
C ILE A 393 -3.83 5.27 -9.23
N LEU A 394 -3.68 4.01 -8.82
CA LEU A 394 -4.34 2.87 -9.46
C LEU A 394 -5.85 2.90 -9.25
N GLU A 395 -6.33 3.26 -8.06
CA GLU A 395 -7.77 3.43 -7.84
C GLU A 395 -8.35 4.57 -8.69
N GLN A 396 -7.62 5.68 -8.82
CA GLN A 396 -8.02 6.78 -9.68
C GLN A 396 -8.05 6.38 -11.16
N ALA A 397 -7.12 5.52 -11.58
CA ALA A 397 -7.09 4.97 -12.93
C ALA A 397 -8.27 4.02 -13.20
N GLU A 398 -8.70 3.20 -12.23
CA GLU A 398 -9.88 2.34 -12.38
C GLU A 398 -11.21 3.13 -12.43
N ARG A 399 -11.32 4.22 -11.67
CA ARG A 399 -12.51 5.08 -11.67
C ARG A 399 -12.68 5.86 -12.97
N ARG A 400 -11.60 6.07 -13.73
CA ARG A 400 -11.64 6.66 -15.07
C ARG A 400 -12.01 5.57 -16.05
N TYR A 401 -13.27 5.52 -16.47
CA TYR A 401 -13.72 4.65 -17.56
C TYR A 401 -12.79 4.77 -18.77
N PRO A 402 -12.44 3.67 -19.45
CA PRO A 402 -11.61 3.72 -20.64
C PRO A 402 -12.44 4.29 -21.80
N GLN A 403 -12.32 5.59 -22.05
CA GLN A 403 -12.66 6.17 -23.35
C GLN A 403 -11.40 6.11 -24.22
N ILE A 404 -11.57 5.41 -25.34
CA ILE A 404 -10.61 5.24 -26.43
C ILE A 404 -10.03 6.60 -26.83
N GLY A 405 -8.69 6.74 -26.77
CA GLY A 405 -8.00 7.67 -27.66
C GLY A 405 -7.64 9.08 -27.19
N GLU A 406 -7.64 9.42 -25.89
CA GLU A 406 -7.22 10.78 -25.44
C GLU A 406 -6.01 10.82 -24.49
N ALA A 407 -5.27 9.73 -24.32
CA ALA A 407 -4.01 9.73 -23.57
C ALA A 407 -2.85 10.48 -24.27
N SER A 408 -3.06 11.00 -25.48
CA SER A 408 -2.06 11.77 -26.23
C SER A 408 -2.41 13.24 -26.46
N VAL A 409 -3.52 13.76 -25.92
CA VAL A 409 -3.94 15.16 -26.15
C VAL A 409 -4.05 16.00 -24.86
N SER A 410 -4.29 15.41 -23.69
CA SER A 410 -4.64 16.20 -22.47
C SER A 410 -3.52 16.38 -21.43
N LEU A 411 -2.27 16.01 -21.75
CA LEU A 411 -1.10 16.31 -20.91
C LEU A 411 0.01 17.09 -21.65
N ALA A 412 -0.32 17.61 -22.84
CA ALA A 412 0.62 18.35 -23.67
C ALA A 412 0.24 19.83 -23.86
N MET A 413 -0.50 20.51 -22.96
CA MET A 413 -0.60 21.98 -23.00
C MET A 413 -0.76 22.59 -21.60
N ALA A 414 0.18 23.47 -21.23
CA ALA A 414 0.17 24.27 -20.03
C ALA A 414 -0.88 25.41 -20.09
N GLY A 415 -1.41 25.82 -18.93
CA GLY A 415 -2.02 27.15 -18.73
C GLY A 415 -3.55 27.21 -18.74
N ASP A 416 -4.21 26.66 -19.76
CA ASP A 416 -5.64 26.94 -20.00
C ASP A 416 -6.64 26.03 -19.27
N ASP A 417 -6.23 24.84 -18.80
CA ASP A 417 -7.16 23.87 -18.19
C ASP A 417 -7.48 24.14 -16.71
N LEU A 418 -6.56 24.72 -15.93
CA LEU A 418 -6.87 25.14 -14.55
C LEU A 418 -7.90 26.29 -14.52
N ARG A 419 -7.93 27.12 -15.57
CA ARG A 419 -8.96 28.15 -15.78
C ARG A 419 -10.30 27.52 -16.12
N GLY A 420 -10.32 26.51 -17.00
CA GLY A 420 -11.51 25.71 -17.30
C GLY A 420 -12.09 25.02 -16.06
N ARG A 421 -11.22 24.43 -15.24
CA ARG A 421 -11.59 23.79 -13.98
C ARG A 421 -12.13 24.77 -12.94
N LEU A 422 -11.54 25.96 -12.81
CA LEU A 422 -12.05 27.00 -11.91
C LEU A 422 -13.44 27.47 -12.35
N LEU A 423 -13.62 27.72 -13.65
CA LEU A 423 -14.88 28.15 -14.24
C LEU A 423 -15.99 27.10 -14.06
N TYR A 424 -15.67 25.82 -14.27
CA TYR A 424 -16.60 24.71 -14.03
C TYR A 424 -17.08 24.68 -12.58
N LEU A 425 -16.16 24.79 -11.62
CA LEU A 425 -16.50 24.77 -10.19
C LEU A 425 -17.33 25.99 -9.77
N GLU A 426 -17.00 27.18 -10.28
CA GLU A 426 -17.81 28.40 -10.05
C GLU A 426 -19.22 28.24 -10.62
N ASN A 427 -19.36 27.81 -11.88
CA ASN A 427 -20.66 27.63 -12.54
C ASN A 427 -21.51 26.56 -11.85
N ARG A 428 -20.88 25.48 -11.39
CA ARG A 428 -21.59 24.40 -10.69
C ARG A 428 -22.06 24.83 -9.29
N VAL A 429 -21.24 25.56 -8.54
CA VAL A 429 -21.65 26.12 -7.24
C VAL A 429 -22.69 27.23 -7.43
N ALA A 430 -22.59 28.05 -8.48
CA ALA A 430 -23.59 29.03 -8.85
C ALA A 430 -24.94 28.37 -9.20
N LEU A 431 -24.92 27.27 -9.94
CA LEU A 431 -26.11 26.48 -10.24
C LEU A 431 -26.74 25.90 -8.96
N ALA A 432 -25.91 25.37 -8.06
CA ALA A 432 -26.38 24.90 -6.76
C ALA A 432 -27.02 26.02 -5.92
N LYS A 433 -26.51 27.26 -5.98
CA LYS A 433 -27.13 28.43 -5.32
C LYS A 433 -28.50 28.79 -5.91
N VAL A 434 -28.71 28.58 -7.21
CA VAL A 434 -30.00 28.84 -7.87
C VAL A 434 -31.02 27.76 -7.52
N LEU A 435 -30.60 26.50 -7.50
CA LEU A 435 -31.51 25.36 -7.31
C LEU A 435 -31.74 25.02 -5.82
N PHE A 436 -30.73 25.24 -4.97
CA PHE A 436 -30.72 24.92 -3.54
C PHE A 436 -30.08 26.05 -2.71
N PRO A 437 -30.73 27.23 -2.64
CA PRO A 437 -30.11 28.44 -2.10
C PRO A 437 -29.69 28.33 -0.63
N THR A 438 -30.46 27.62 0.19
CA THR A 438 -30.19 27.45 1.62
C THR A 438 -29.07 26.44 1.88
N GLU A 439 -29.10 25.31 1.20
CA GLU A 439 -28.17 24.19 1.35
C GLU A 439 -26.80 24.55 0.77
N ALA A 440 -26.78 25.19 -0.39
CA ALA A 440 -25.56 25.70 -1.00
C ALA A 440 -24.90 26.75 -0.11
N LYS A 441 -25.68 27.65 0.50
CA LYS A 441 -25.15 28.66 1.43
C LYS A 441 -24.48 28.02 2.65
N VAL A 442 -25.13 27.04 3.29
CA VAL A 442 -24.54 26.31 4.42
C VAL A 442 -23.24 25.60 4.01
N ALA A 443 -23.22 24.93 2.84
CA ALA A 443 -22.03 24.25 2.35
C ALA A 443 -20.88 25.23 1.98
N MET A 444 -21.22 26.42 1.48
CA MET A 444 -20.26 27.50 1.20
C MET A 444 -19.67 28.09 2.48
N ASP A 445 -20.49 28.29 3.52
CA ASP A 445 -20.07 28.78 4.83
C ASP A 445 -19.09 27.80 5.50
N ILE A 446 -19.41 26.50 5.49
CA ILE A 446 -18.54 25.43 6.04
C ILE A 446 -17.21 25.36 5.28
N ALA A 447 -17.24 25.53 3.95
CA ALA A 447 -16.06 25.46 3.10
C ALA A 447 -15.26 26.77 3.05
N GLN A 448 -15.74 27.84 3.69
CA GLN A 448 -15.18 29.19 3.72
C GLN A 448 -15.00 29.81 2.32
N VAL A 449 -15.99 29.60 1.44
CA VAL A 449 -15.97 30.10 0.06
C VAL A 449 -16.00 31.64 0.02
N ASP A 450 -16.80 32.29 0.86
CA ASP A 450 -16.94 33.76 0.87
C ASP A 450 -15.67 34.48 1.39
N GLY A 451 -14.73 33.76 2.01
CA GLY A 451 -13.40 34.26 2.38
C GLY A 451 -12.37 34.25 1.24
N THR A 452 -12.78 33.89 0.02
CA THR A 452 -11.89 33.79 -1.16
C THR A 452 -12.36 34.72 -2.28
N LEU A 453 -11.43 35.27 -3.07
CA LEU A 453 -11.74 36.19 -4.17
C LEU A 453 -12.43 35.47 -5.33
N GLU A 454 -13.63 35.93 -5.69
CA GLU A 454 -14.45 35.39 -6.79
C GLU A 454 -13.76 35.61 -8.15
N PHE A 455 -13.75 34.59 -9.00
CA PHE A 455 -13.11 34.66 -10.30
C PHE A 455 -14.08 35.28 -11.33
N THR A 456 -13.88 36.57 -11.67
CA THR A 456 -14.69 37.29 -12.67
C THR A 456 -13.95 37.42 -14.01
N LEU A 457 -14.58 36.97 -15.10
CA LEU A 457 -14.08 37.19 -16.47
C LEU A 457 -14.40 38.63 -16.92
N GLY A 458 -13.39 39.51 -16.88
CA GLY A 458 -13.28 40.72 -17.70
C GLY A 458 -13.95 41.99 -17.16
N CYS A 459 -13.17 42.83 -16.46
CA CYS A 459 -13.29 44.30 -16.47
C CYS A 459 -12.00 44.94 -15.94
N THR A 460 -11.14 45.46 -16.82
CA THR A 460 -10.33 46.63 -16.47
C THR A 460 -11.16 47.90 -16.71
N PRO A 461 -10.94 48.97 -15.93
CA PRO A 461 -11.95 50.01 -15.73
C PRO A 461 -12.00 51.03 -16.87
N ASN A 462 -13.21 51.43 -17.22
CA ASN A 462 -13.61 52.70 -17.83
C ASN A 462 -12.83 53.22 -19.05
N ARG A 463 -13.42 53.08 -20.24
CA ARG A 463 -13.59 54.23 -21.16
C ARG A 463 -14.62 53.98 -22.28
N SER A 464 -15.76 54.65 -22.11
CA SER A 464 -16.62 55.30 -23.10
C SER A 464 -16.52 54.94 -24.60
N THR A 465 -17.70 54.63 -25.14
CA THR A 465 -18.27 55.01 -26.45
C THR A 465 -17.70 54.41 -27.76
N THR A 466 -18.68 54.02 -28.59
CA THR A 466 -18.70 53.86 -30.06
C THR A 466 -18.20 52.55 -30.67
N ASN A 467 -19.16 51.90 -31.37
CA ASN A 467 -19.05 50.88 -32.40
C ASN A 467 -17.70 50.82 -33.14
N GLN A 468 -17.03 49.66 -33.10
CA GLN A 468 -16.30 49.12 -34.25
C GLN A 468 -15.93 47.64 -34.04
N LYS A 469 -16.22 46.83 -35.06
CA LYS A 469 -15.60 45.51 -35.28
C LYS A 469 -14.08 45.70 -35.35
N THR A 470 -13.30 44.99 -34.54
CA THR A 470 -11.85 44.77 -34.79
C THR A 470 -11.34 43.70 -33.84
N SER A 471 -10.94 42.55 -34.39
CA SER A 471 -9.54 42.10 -34.47
C SER A 471 -8.97 41.64 -33.12
N VAL A 472 -8.83 40.32 -33.00
CA VAL A 472 -8.17 39.63 -31.88
C VAL A 472 -6.74 40.17 -31.75
N ASP A 473 -6.48 40.87 -30.65
CA ASP A 473 -5.15 41.30 -30.27
C ASP A 473 -4.39 40.08 -29.72
N LEU A 474 -3.30 39.70 -30.40
CA LEU A 474 -2.52 38.48 -30.11
C LEU A 474 -1.49 38.69 -28.99
N ASN A 475 -1.60 39.75 -28.20
CA ASN A 475 -0.67 40.08 -27.11
C ASN A 475 -1.30 40.05 -25.71
N GLU A 476 -2.29 39.19 -25.45
CA GLU A 476 -2.66 38.87 -24.06
C GLU A 476 -1.61 37.93 -23.44
N THR A 477 -1.00 38.36 -22.34
CA THR A 477 -0.04 37.55 -21.58
C THR A 477 -0.70 36.27 -21.05
N PRO A 478 0.00 35.10 -21.06
CA PRO A 478 -0.56 33.83 -20.60
C PRO A 478 -1.07 33.91 -19.17
N PHE A 479 -2.25 33.33 -18.92
CA PHE A 479 -2.88 33.26 -17.60
C PHE A 479 -1.93 32.65 -16.57
N LYS A 480 -1.46 33.46 -15.60
CA LYS A 480 -0.65 33.00 -14.46
C LYS A 480 -1.52 32.82 -13.23
N ILE A 481 -1.69 31.57 -12.81
CA ILE A 481 -2.43 31.22 -11.60
C ILE A 481 -1.65 31.68 -10.37
N LYS A 482 -2.29 32.52 -9.56
CA LYS A 482 -1.82 32.96 -8.25
C LYS A 482 -2.36 32.01 -7.16
N ASP A 483 -1.71 32.01 -6.00
CA ASP A 483 -2.11 31.20 -4.84
C ASP A 483 -3.56 31.44 -4.40
N GLU A 484 -4.06 32.66 -4.61
CA GLU A 484 -5.46 33.06 -4.36
C GLU A 484 -6.46 32.24 -5.21
N HIS A 485 -6.15 31.98 -6.48
CA HIS A 485 -7.00 31.17 -7.37
C HIS A 485 -6.98 29.68 -6.98
N LEU A 486 -5.85 29.19 -6.47
CA LEU A 486 -5.76 27.82 -5.92
C LEU A 486 -6.54 27.69 -4.61
N ALA A 487 -6.51 28.72 -3.74
CA ALA A 487 -7.32 28.75 -2.53
C ALA A 487 -8.82 28.75 -2.84
N ARG A 488 -9.26 29.57 -3.81
CA ARG A 488 -10.64 29.59 -4.32
C ARG A 488 -11.07 28.22 -4.87
N MET A 489 -10.22 27.61 -5.70
CA MET A 489 -10.49 26.29 -6.27
C MET A 489 -10.64 25.20 -5.21
N ARG A 490 -9.80 25.22 -4.16
CA ARG A 490 -9.91 24.29 -3.03
C ARG A 490 -11.22 24.51 -2.25
N ALA A 491 -11.61 25.76 -2.01
CA ALA A 491 -12.85 26.09 -1.31
C ALA A 491 -14.09 25.60 -2.08
N LEU A 492 -14.18 25.90 -3.38
CA LEU A 492 -15.28 25.45 -4.24
C LEU A 492 -15.34 23.92 -4.34
N SER A 493 -14.18 23.26 -4.45
CA SER A 493 -14.13 21.79 -4.49
C SER A 493 -14.62 21.15 -3.19
N ARG A 494 -14.35 21.78 -2.02
CA ARG A 494 -14.90 21.32 -0.73
C ARG A 494 -16.41 21.51 -0.63
N THR A 495 -16.95 22.62 -1.14
CA THR A 495 -18.41 22.86 -1.18
C THR A 495 -19.13 21.79 -2.00
N VAL A 496 -18.56 21.45 -3.16
CA VAL A 496 -19.08 20.38 -4.02
C VAL A 496 -19.06 19.02 -3.30
N GLU A 497 -17.97 18.71 -2.60
CA GLU A 497 -17.85 17.45 -1.86
C GLU A 497 -18.84 17.35 -0.69
N LEU A 498 -19.07 18.45 0.03
CA LEU A 498 -20.10 18.53 1.07
C LEU A 498 -21.49 18.29 0.48
N GLY A 499 -21.80 18.91 -0.66
CA GLY A 499 -23.05 18.68 -1.38
C GLY A 499 -23.24 17.21 -1.75
N LYS A 500 -22.20 16.55 -2.27
CA LYS A 500 -22.22 15.12 -2.60
C LYS A 500 -22.41 14.23 -1.36
N ARG A 501 -21.86 14.63 -0.22
CA ARG A 501 -21.94 13.87 1.03
C ARG A 501 -23.32 13.95 1.68
N PHE A 502 -23.97 15.12 1.66
CA PHE A 502 -25.27 15.32 2.29
C PHE A 502 -26.46 15.10 1.35
N PHE A 503 -26.27 15.34 0.05
CA PHE A 503 -27.29 15.23 -1.00
C PHE A 503 -26.72 14.53 -2.26
N PRO A 504 -26.38 13.24 -2.16
CA PRO A 504 -25.70 12.52 -3.23
C PRO A 504 -26.52 12.47 -4.53
N ARG A 505 -27.85 12.30 -4.44
CA ARG A 505 -28.72 12.24 -5.63
C ARG A 505 -28.86 13.62 -6.26
N CYS A 506 -29.01 14.68 -5.46
CA CYS A 506 -29.04 16.05 -5.97
C CYS A 506 -27.71 16.44 -6.65
N SER A 507 -26.58 16.03 -6.08
CA SER A 507 -25.26 16.28 -6.68
C SER A 507 -25.10 15.60 -8.03
N GLU A 508 -25.68 14.42 -8.23
CA GLU A 508 -25.61 13.69 -9.50
C GLU A 508 -26.47 14.35 -10.59
N VAL A 509 -27.62 14.90 -10.22
CA VAL A 509 -28.45 15.69 -11.14
C VAL A 509 -27.73 16.97 -11.56
N LEU A 510 -27.04 17.64 -10.63
CA LEU A 510 -26.22 18.82 -10.96
C LEU A 510 -25.09 18.50 -11.93
N ASN A 511 -24.42 17.35 -11.81
CA ASN A 511 -23.39 16.93 -12.77
C ASN A 511 -23.97 16.77 -14.17
N LYS A 512 -25.11 16.07 -14.30
CA LYS A 512 -25.78 15.87 -15.59
C LYS A 512 -26.18 17.19 -16.25
N ILE A 513 -26.65 18.17 -15.48
CA ILE A 513 -26.98 19.51 -15.99
C ILE A 513 -25.72 20.27 -16.44
N MET A 514 -24.59 20.08 -15.76
CA MET A 514 -23.32 20.68 -16.16
C MET A 514 -22.75 20.05 -17.44
N ASP A 515 -23.04 18.76 -17.68
CA ASP A 515 -22.55 18.00 -18.83
C ASP A 515 -23.41 18.19 -20.10
N ASP A 516 -24.71 18.52 -19.96
CA ASP A 516 -25.68 18.70 -21.06
C ASP A 516 -25.73 20.15 -21.64
N ASP A 517 -24.58 20.82 -21.77
CA ASP A 517 -24.43 22.22 -22.23
C ASP A 517 -25.24 23.27 -21.41
N TYR A 518 -24.61 23.71 -20.31
CA TYR A 518 -25.03 24.73 -19.34
C TYR A 518 -25.51 26.10 -19.91
N SER A 519 -25.34 26.36 -21.21
CA SER A 519 -25.63 27.64 -21.86
C SER A 519 -27.13 27.97 -22.00
N GLU A 520 -28.05 27.01 -21.80
CA GLU A 520 -29.49 27.24 -21.96
C GLU A 520 -30.23 27.68 -20.69
N LEU A 521 -29.65 27.49 -19.50
CA LEU A 521 -30.32 27.75 -18.21
C LEU A 521 -30.01 29.12 -17.61
N THR A 522 -28.90 29.74 -17.98
CA THR A 522 -28.43 31.02 -17.43
C THR A 522 -28.97 32.25 -18.17
N SER A 523 -29.61 32.09 -19.34
CA SER A 523 -30.27 33.16 -20.08
C SER A 523 -31.75 33.29 -19.70
N LEU A 524 -32.06 33.59 -18.44
CA LEU A 524 -33.39 34.06 -18.03
C LEU A 524 -33.56 35.55 -18.40
N GLY A 525 -33.54 35.80 -19.71
CA GLY A 525 -34.08 37.01 -20.31
C GLY A 525 -35.55 36.81 -20.69
N GLN A 526 -36.29 37.90 -20.88
CA GLN A 526 -37.75 37.96 -21.01
C GLN A 526 -38.39 37.17 -22.19
N ASP A 527 -37.63 36.45 -23.02
CA ASP A 527 -38.12 35.67 -24.17
C ASP A 527 -37.64 34.19 -24.13
N ALA A 528 -38.12 33.41 -23.16
CA ALA A 528 -37.87 31.96 -23.13
C ALA A 528 -38.91 31.22 -23.99
N SER A 529 -38.46 30.47 -25.02
CA SER A 529 -39.29 29.52 -25.78
C SER A 529 -40.04 28.56 -24.84
N GLU A 530 -41.30 28.22 -25.14
CA GLU A 530 -42.11 27.30 -24.32
C GLU A 530 -41.41 25.97 -24.03
N GLU A 531 -40.58 25.49 -24.96
CA GLU A 531 -39.79 24.27 -24.84
C GLU A 531 -38.74 24.39 -23.72
N LYS A 532 -38.12 25.56 -23.55
CA LYS A 532 -37.15 25.83 -22.47
C LYS A 532 -37.85 25.86 -21.11
N ARG A 533 -39.06 26.44 -21.05
CA ARG A 533 -39.88 26.46 -19.84
C ARG A 533 -40.31 25.05 -19.43
N LYS A 534 -40.67 24.21 -20.40
CA LYS A 534 -41.03 22.80 -20.16
C LYS A 534 -39.83 21.98 -19.64
N ARG A 535 -38.66 22.11 -20.26
CA ARG A 535 -37.43 21.42 -19.83
C ARG A 535 -36.98 21.84 -18.43
N TYR A 536 -37.15 23.12 -18.07
CA TYR A 536 -36.88 23.61 -16.72
C TYR A 536 -37.80 22.99 -15.67
N LEU A 537 -39.11 22.88 -15.96
CA LEU A 537 -40.08 22.26 -15.06
C LEU A 537 -39.82 20.76 -14.88
N GLU A 538 -39.42 20.06 -15.95
CA GLU A 538 -39.03 18.65 -15.89
C GLU A 538 -37.77 18.44 -15.03
N LEU A 539 -36.75 19.30 -15.18
CA LEU A 539 -35.55 19.27 -14.33
C LEU A 539 -35.90 19.59 -12.87
N GLN A 540 -36.79 20.54 -12.62
CA GLN A 540 -37.24 20.90 -11.28
C GLN A 540 -37.97 19.73 -10.59
N ASP A 541 -38.77 18.96 -11.32
CA ASP A 541 -39.43 17.76 -10.80
C ASP A 541 -38.41 16.67 -10.42
N VAL A 542 -37.43 16.41 -11.31
CA VAL A 542 -36.33 15.46 -11.05
C VAL A 542 -35.51 15.89 -9.82
N LEU A 543 -35.22 17.18 -9.68
CA LEU A 543 -34.49 17.75 -8.54
C LEU A 543 -35.28 17.65 -7.23
N THR A 544 -36.57 17.96 -7.26
CA THR A 544 -37.45 17.90 -6.08
C THR A 544 -37.58 16.46 -5.58
N LYS A 545 -37.70 15.52 -6.52
CA LYS A 545 -37.70 14.08 -6.21
C LYS A 545 -36.38 13.65 -5.59
N ALA A 546 -35.24 13.96 -6.23
CA ALA A 546 -33.91 13.63 -5.71
C ALA A 546 -33.68 14.20 -4.30
N PHE A 547 -34.14 15.42 -4.05
CA PHE A 547 -34.04 16.06 -2.73
C PHE A 547 -34.91 15.39 -1.67
N SER A 548 -36.15 15.03 -2.01
CA SER A 548 -37.01 14.28 -1.08
C SER A 548 -36.41 12.92 -0.71
N GLU A 549 -35.83 12.21 -1.68
CA GLU A 549 -35.16 10.92 -1.46
C GLU A 549 -33.92 11.08 -0.56
N ASP A 550 -33.06 12.07 -0.84
CA ASP A 550 -31.87 12.35 -0.02
C ASP A 550 -32.26 12.71 1.43
N LYS A 551 -33.34 13.50 1.60
CA LYS A 551 -33.85 13.90 2.92
C LYS A 551 -34.43 12.73 3.72
N GLU A 552 -35.26 11.89 3.09
CA GLU A 552 -35.83 10.71 3.74
C GLU A 552 -34.74 9.71 4.19
N GLU A 553 -33.70 9.55 3.37
CA GLU A 553 -32.56 8.69 3.68
C GLU A 553 -31.73 9.27 4.85
N PHE A 554 -31.50 10.58 4.86
CA PHE A 554 -30.83 11.27 5.96
C PHE A 554 -31.61 11.15 7.28
N ASP A 555 -32.91 11.39 7.28
CA ASP A 555 -33.77 11.29 8.47
C ASP A 555 -33.81 9.84 9.00
N ARG A 556 -33.82 8.84 8.11
CA ARG A 556 -33.74 7.42 8.46
C ARG A 556 -32.42 7.06 9.14
N SER A 557 -31.30 7.63 8.68
CA SER A 557 -29.98 7.43 9.28
C SER A 557 -29.83 8.11 10.66
N THR A 558 -30.50 9.24 10.87
CA THR A 558 -30.50 10.00 12.13
C THR A 558 -31.40 9.35 13.20
N MET A 559 -32.54 8.76 12.80
CA MET A 559 -33.41 8.00 13.71
C MET A 559 -32.79 6.66 14.16
N SER A 560 -31.99 6.04 13.31
CA SER A 560 -31.26 4.80 13.62
C SER A 560 -30.10 5.02 14.60
N SER A 561 -29.53 6.23 14.64
CA SER A 561 -28.47 6.61 15.59
C SER A 561 -29.00 7.11 16.94
N SER A 562 -30.27 7.51 17.03
CA SER A 562 -30.91 8.01 18.25
C SER A 562 -31.59 6.92 19.10
N SER A 563 -31.83 5.74 18.55
CA SER A 563 -32.60 4.65 19.20
C SER A 563 -31.72 3.59 19.92
N SER A 564 -30.41 3.79 19.99
CA SER A 564 -29.44 2.87 20.63
C SER A 564 -29.12 3.19 22.10
N THR A 565 -29.80 4.15 22.75
CA THR A 565 -29.54 4.54 24.16
C THR A 565 -30.76 4.44 25.08
N SER A 566 -31.50 3.33 25.06
CA SER A 566 -32.35 2.95 26.22
C SER A 566 -32.83 1.49 26.18
N ARG A 567 -32.04 0.56 26.74
CA ARG A 567 -32.41 -0.79 27.26
C ARG A 567 -31.10 -1.40 27.77
N SER A 568 -30.87 -1.79 29.03
CA SER A 568 -31.69 -1.91 30.24
C SER A 568 -30.72 -2.15 31.41
N ARG A 569 -30.80 -1.34 32.48
CA ARG A 569 -30.37 -1.72 33.84
C ARG A 569 -31.62 -1.79 34.71
N LYS A 570 -32.05 -3.00 35.04
CA LYS A 570 -32.54 -3.42 36.35
C LYS A 570 -32.65 -4.94 36.36
#